data_AF-R6LTQ5-F1
#
_entry.id   AF-R6LTQ5-F1
#
_cell.length_a   1.000
_cell.length_b   1.000
_cell.length_c   1.000
_cell.angle_alpha   90.00
_cell.angle_beta   90.00
_cell.angle_gamma   90.00
#
_symmetry.space_group_name_H-M   'P 1'
#
loop_
_entity.id
_entity.type
_entity.pdbx_description
1 polymer ?
#
loop_
_entity_poly.entity_id
_entity_poly.type
_entity_poly.pdbx_seq_one_letter_code
_entity_poly.pdbx_strand_id
1 'polypeptide(L)'
;MEPLTDLFLYDLKLMDDALHRQYTGCGNGQILANYVHLIQSGKTVHVRVPVMEEVNDTAQNWAMLEALLHRYPPAALRFLPYHTLGAGKYAGLRMNAVRFTPPSAERLEQLAARFSALGILVEKL
;
A
#
# COMPACT_ATOMS: atom_id res chain seq x y z
N MET A 1 -16.98 -17.89 1.24
CA MET A 1 -17.88 -16.74 1.03
C MET A 1 -17.81 -15.88 2.28
N GLU A 2 -17.35 -14.63 2.16
CA GLU A 2 -17.47 -13.62 3.23
C GLU A 2 -18.76 -12.82 2.96
N PRO A 3 -19.92 -13.18 3.52
CA PRO A 3 -21.22 -12.77 2.98
C PRO A 3 -21.69 -11.38 3.43
N LEU A 4 -20.94 -10.72 4.32
CA LEU A 4 -21.41 -9.53 5.05
C LEU A 4 -20.63 -8.25 4.74
N THR A 5 -19.63 -8.32 3.84
CA THR A 5 -18.78 -7.18 3.49
C THR A 5 -18.76 -6.98 1.98
N ASP A 6 -19.12 -5.75 1.61
CA ASP A 6 -19.24 -5.32 0.21
C ASP A 6 -17.93 -4.73 -0.34
N LEU A 7 -17.14 -4.07 0.52
CA LEU A 7 -15.90 -3.37 0.16
C LEU A 7 -14.78 -3.66 1.16
N PHE A 8 -13.61 -4.00 0.62
CA PHE A 8 -12.38 -4.18 1.39
C PHE A 8 -11.39 -3.06 1.07
N LEU A 9 -11.05 -2.26 2.08
CA LEU A 9 -9.92 -1.33 2.00
C LEU A 9 -8.66 -2.07 2.42
N TYR A 10 -7.76 -2.33 1.48
CA TYR A 10 -6.69 -3.30 1.65
C TYR A 10 -5.31 -2.66 1.53
N ASP A 11 -4.49 -2.78 2.57
CA ASP A 11 -3.17 -2.16 2.60
C ASP A 11 -2.10 -3.09 2.02
N LEU A 12 -1.43 -2.65 0.95
CA LEU A 12 -0.19 -3.24 0.46
C LEU A 12 0.95 -2.28 0.74
N LYS A 13 1.74 -2.56 1.78
CA LYS A 13 2.73 -1.60 2.32
C LYS A 13 4.09 -1.70 1.64
N LEU A 14 4.59 -2.93 1.50
CA LEU A 14 5.91 -3.27 0.93
C LEU A 14 5.83 -4.66 0.31
N MET A 15 6.39 -4.81 -0.88
CA MET A 15 6.34 -6.07 -1.64
C MET A 15 7.46 -7.04 -1.28
N ASP A 16 8.62 -6.53 -0.90
CA ASP A 16 9.72 -7.34 -0.39
C ASP A 16 9.44 -7.79 1.06
N ASP A 17 9.47 -9.10 1.34
CA ASP A 17 9.13 -9.66 2.65
C ASP A 17 10.14 -9.26 3.74
N ALA A 18 11.42 -9.14 3.40
CA ALA A 18 12.46 -8.78 4.35
C ALA A 18 12.31 -7.30 4.77
N LEU A 19 12.10 -6.41 3.81
CA LEU A 19 11.79 -5.00 4.10
C LEU A 19 10.44 -4.90 4.84
N HIS A 20 9.43 -5.67 4.45
CA HIS A 20 8.15 -5.65 5.15
C HIS A 20 8.32 -6.05 6.63
N ARG A 21 9.12 -7.08 6.94
CA ARG A 21 9.48 -7.44 8.33
C ARG A 21 10.21 -6.33 9.04
N GLN A 22 11.19 -5.71 8.38
CA GLN A 22 11.96 -4.61 8.96
C GLN A 22 11.07 -3.44 9.38
N TYR A 23 10.12 -3.03 8.53
CA TYR A 23 9.32 -1.83 8.76
C TYR A 23 8.00 -2.07 9.51
N THR A 24 7.47 -3.31 9.51
CA THR A 24 6.17 -3.63 10.14
C THR A 24 6.28 -4.62 11.30
N GLY A 25 7.42 -5.31 11.45
CA GLY A 25 7.61 -6.38 12.42
C GLY A 25 7.09 -7.75 11.98
N CYS A 26 6.45 -7.87 10.82
CA CYS A 26 5.91 -9.14 10.31
C CYS A 26 6.13 -9.30 8.80
N GLY A 27 6.07 -10.54 8.31
CA GLY A 27 6.15 -10.83 6.88
C GLY A 27 4.85 -10.48 6.13
N ASN A 28 4.94 -10.30 4.82
CA ASN A 28 3.79 -9.97 3.97
C ASN A 28 3.11 -11.20 3.33
N GLY A 29 3.65 -12.41 3.48
CA GLY A 29 3.11 -13.60 2.81
C GLY A 29 1.61 -13.84 3.04
N GLN A 30 1.13 -13.71 4.29
CA GLN A 30 -0.30 -13.86 4.59
C GLN A 30 -1.14 -12.71 4.04
N ILE A 31 -0.60 -11.49 4.02
CA ILE A 31 -1.25 -10.31 3.43
C ILE A 31 -1.44 -10.54 1.92
N LEU A 32 -0.41 -11.00 1.22
CA LEU A 32 -0.49 -11.30 -0.21
C LEU A 32 -1.46 -12.45 -0.51
N ALA A 33 -1.43 -13.53 0.30
CA ALA A 33 -2.36 -14.64 0.15
C ALA A 33 -3.83 -14.22 0.34
N ASN A 34 -4.10 -13.39 1.36
CA ASN A 34 -5.43 -12.85 1.62
C ASN A 34 -5.91 -11.92 0.51
N TYR A 35 -5.03 -11.06 -0.01
CA TYR A 35 -5.35 -10.21 -1.17
C TYR A 35 -5.80 -11.04 -2.37
N VAL A 36 -5.01 -12.05 -2.74
CA VAL A 36 -5.33 -12.95 -3.85
C VAL A 36 -6.65 -13.67 -3.60
N HIS A 37 -6.87 -14.17 -2.38
CA HIS A 37 -8.11 -14.83 -2.01
C HIS A 37 -9.35 -13.94 -2.17
N LEU A 38 -9.26 -12.66 -1.75
CA LEU A 38 -10.35 -11.70 -1.90
C LEU A 38 -10.68 -11.42 -3.36
N ILE A 39 -9.65 -11.15 -4.18
CA ILE A 39 -9.83 -10.90 -5.62
C ILE A 39 -10.46 -12.12 -6.31
N GLN A 40 -9.95 -13.32 -6.05
CA GLN A 40 -10.46 -14.56 -6.63
C GLN A 40 -11.87 -14.93 -6.14
N SER A 41 -12.25 -14.45 -4.96
CA SER A 41 -13.61 -14.62 -4.42
C SER A 41 -14.61 -13.60 -4.97
N GLY A 42 -14.20 -12.75 -5.93
CA GLY A 42 -15.06 -11.74 -6.56
C GLY A 42 -15.40 -10.56 -5.64
N LYS A 43 -14.58 -10.30 -4.61
CA LYS A 43 -14.80 -9.17 -3.71
C LYS A 43 -14.28 -7.87 -4.30
N THR A 44 -14.98 -6.77 -4.00
CA THR A 44 -14.52 -5.42 -4.33
C THR A 44 -13.40 -5.03 -3.38
N VAL A 45 -12.21 -4.81 -3.92
CA VAL A 45 -11.03 -4.43 -3.15
C VAL A 45 -10.49 -3.09 -3.63
N HIS A 46 -10.34 -2.14 -2.72
CA HIS A 46 -9.61 -0.89 -2.93
C HIS A 46 -8.24 -1.03 -2.29
N VAL A 47 -7.20 -1.13 -3.10
CA VAL A 47 -5.82 -1.20 -2.63
C VAL A 47 -5.37 0.18 -2.18
N ARG A 48 -4.69 0.23 -1.04
CA ARG A 48 -4.08 1.44 -0.49
C ARG A 48 -2.61 1.19 -0.24
N VAL A 49 -1.78 2.14 -0.65
CA VAL A 49 -0.33 2.06 -0.47
C VAL A 49 0.15 3.30 0.27
N PRO A 50 0.58 3.19 1.55
CA PRO A 50 1.24 4.28 2.24
C PRO A 50 2.61 4.52 1.61
N VAL A 51 2.88 5.69 1.05
CA VAL A 51 4.12 6.02 0.33
C VAL A 51 5.06 6.80 1.23
N MET A 52 6.31 6.35 1.30
CA MET A 52 7.42 6.95 2.05
C MET A 52 8.69 6.86 1.20
N GLU A 53 9.38 7.99 1.01
CA GLU A 53 10.50 8.10 0.06
C GLU A 53 11.60 7.07 0.33
N GLU A 54 11.99 6.90 1.60
CA GLU A 54 13.12 6.05 1.98
C GLU A 54 12.76 4.58 2.20
N VAL A 55 11.48 4.20 2.01
CA VAL A 55 10.97 2.89 2.40
C VAL A 55 10.49 2.10 1.20
N ASN A 56 9.44 2.59 0.54
CA ASN A 56 8.75 1.82 -0.51
C ASN A 56 8.66 2.56 -1.84
N ASP A 57 9.14 3.81 -1.91
CA ASP A 57 9.27 4.55 -3.17
C ASP A 57 10.52 4.13 -3.96
N THR A 58 10.59 2.85 -4.33
CA THR A 58 11.70 2.28 -5.08
C THR A 58 11.20 1.63 -6.37
N ALA A 59 12.03 1.66 -7.42
CA ALA A 59 11.68 1.05 -8.70
C ALA A 59 11.34 -0.44 -8.57
N GLN A 60 12.07 -1.16 -7.71
CA GLN A 60 11.84 -2.58 -7.42
C GLN A 60 10.48 -2.81 -6.75
N ASN A 61 10.17 -2.07 -5.68
CA ASN A 61 8.88 -2.22 -4.99
C ASN A 61 7.71 -1.95 -5.94
N TRP A 62 7.82 -0.91 -6.78
CA TRP A 62 6.79 -0.59 -7.77
C TRP A 62 6.65 -1.67 -8.84
N ALA A 63 7.74 -2.19 -9.39
CA ALA A 63 7.66 -3.28 -10.37
C ALA A 63 7.00 -4.55 -9.80
N MET A 64 7.29 -4.90 -8.55
CA MET A 64 6.65 -6.02 -7.87
C MET A 64 5.17 -5.78 -7.61
N LEU A 65 4.80 -4.56 -7.22
CA LEU A 65 3.40 -4.18 -7.01
C LEU A 65 2.64 -4.21 -8.34
N GLU A 66 3.19 -3.65 -9.41
CA GLU A 66 2.61 -3.70 -10.75
C GLU A 66 2.36 -5.14 -11.21
N ALA A 67 3.34 -6.03 -11.03
CA ALA A 67 3.19 -7.43 -11.39
C ALA A 67 2.05 -8.11 -10.63
N LEU A 68 1.89 -7.81 -9.34
CA LEU A 68 0.78 -8.32 -8.52
C LEU A 68 -0.56 -7.76 -9.00
N LEU A 69 -0.69 -6.44 -9.14
CA LEU A 69 -1.96 -5.79 -9.48
C LEU A 69 -2.36 -6.05 -10.94
N HIS A 70 -1.41 -6.28 -11.85
CA HIS A 70 -1.71 -6.71 -13.20
C HIS A 70 -2.33 -8.11 -13.22
N ARG A 71 -1.81 -9.03 -12.38
CA ARG A 71 -2.31 -10.40 -12.30
C ARG A 71 -3.62 -10.53 -11.52
N TYR A 72 -3.80 -9.69 -10.50
CA TYR A 72 -4.96 -9.66 -9.63
C TYR A 72 -5.46 -8.22 -9.52
N PRO A 73 -6.25 -7.72 -10.48
CA PRO A 73 -6.61 -6.30 -10.55
C PRO A 73 -7.59 -5.90 -9.43
N PRO A 74 -7.31 -4.84 -8.66
CA PRO A 74 -8.25 -4.29 -7.69
C PRO A 74 -9.30 -3.39 -8.39
N ALA A 75 -10.37 -3.07 -7.67
CA ALA A 75 -11.39 -2.12 -8.15
C ALA A 75 -10.85 -0.67 -8.18
N ALA A 76 -9.99 -0.32 -7.23
CA ALA A 76 -9.31 0.96 -7.18
C ALA A 76 -7.95 0.85 -6.48
N LEU A 77 -7.06 1.80 -6.76
CA LEU A 77 -5.78 2.00 -6.10
C LEU A 77 -5.70 3.42 -5.55
N ARG A 78 -5.19 3.57 -4.32
CA ARG A 78 -4.95 4.87 -3.70
C ARG A 78 -3.55 4.94 -3.10
N PHE A 79 -2.78 5.96 -3.49
CA PHE A 79 -1.51 6.29 -2.84
C PHE A 79 -1.75 7.23 -1.66
N LEU A 80 -1.23 6.87 -0.49
CA LEU A 80 -1.41 7.63 0.75
C LEU A 80 -0.06 8.23 1.16
N PRO A 81 0.16 9.55 1.04
CA PRO A 81 1.40 10.17 1.51
C PRO A 81 1.54 9.97 3.01
N TYR A 82 2.75 9.61 3.46
CA TYR A 82 3.07 9.58 4.87
C TYR A 82 2.82 10.95 5.53
N HIS A 83 2.41 10.92 6.80
CA HIS A 83 2.25 12.12 7.60
C HIS A 83 2.69 11.87 9.05
N THR A 84 3.23 12.89 9.72
CA THR A 84 3.76 12.76 11.09
C THR A 84 2.69 12.91 12.19
N LEU A 85 1.40 12.94 11.86
CA LEU A 85 0.30 13.17 12.81
C LEU A 85 0.31 12.17 14.00
N GLY A 86 0.85 10.97 13.81
CA GLY A 86 0.97 9.94 14.85
C GLY A 86 2.07 10.18 15.90
N ALA A 87 3.01 11.11 15.66
CA ALA A 87 4.19 11.29 16.51
C ALA A 87 3.85 11.67 17.96
N GLY A 88 2.76 12.42 18.19
CA GLY A 88 2.31 12.78 19.54
C GLY A 88 1.94 11.58 20.41
N LYS A 89 1.46 10.47 19.79
CA LYS A 89 1.12 9.24 20.52
C LYS A 89 2.37 8.56 21.08
N TYR A 90 3.46 8.54 20.33
CA TYR A 90 4.75 7.99 20.78
C TYR A 90 5.32 8.80 21.94
N ALA A 91 5.27 10.13 21.86
CA ALA A 91 5.68 11.01 22.96
C ALA A 91 4.89 10.74 24.24
N GLY A 92 3.56 10.53 24.14
CA GLY A 92 2.72 10.16 25.27
C GLY A 92 3.09 8.82 25.93
N LEU A 93 3.68 7.90 25.16
CA LEU A 93 4.19 6.61 25.64
C LEU A 93 5.68 6.64 26.03
N ARG A 94 6.32 7.82 26.02
CA ARG A 94 7.76 7.99 26.24
C ARG A 94 8.62 7.16 25.25
N MET A 95 8.12 6.99 24.04
CA MET A 95 8.80 6.31 22.94
C MET A 95 9.25 7.32 21.88
N ASN A 96 10.34 7.00 21.20
CA ASN A 96 10.78 7.79 20.05
C ASN A 96 10.01 7.36 18.79
N ALA A 97 9.36 8.32 18.13
CA ALA A 97 8.75 8.08 16.82
C ALA A 97 9.82 8.09 15.73
N VAL A 98 9.83 7.06 14.90
CA VAL A 98 10.57 7.10 13.63
C VAL A 98 9.81 8.02 12.67
N ARG A 99 10.55 8.90 11.99
CA ARG A 99 10.02 9.82 10.99
C ARG A 99 10.59 9.45 9.62
N PHE A 100 9.73 9.46 8.63
CA PHE A 100 10.07 9.25 7.22
C PHE A 100 9.74 10.50 6.42
N THR A 101 10.29 10.60 5.22
CA THR A 101 9.99 11.72 4.33
C THR A 101 8.72 11.41 3.53
N PRO A 102 7.72 12.32 3.55
CA PRO A 102 6.55 12.17 2.70
C PRO A 102 6.94 12.38 1.23
N PRO A 103 6.30 11.68 0.29
CA PRO A 103 6.55 11.92 -1.13
C PRO A 103 6.06 13.30 -1.55
N SER A 104 6.68 13.87 -2.58
CA SER A 104 6.18 15.08 -3.24
C SER A 104 4.84 14.83 -3.97
N ALA A 105 4.06 15.90 -4.17
CA ALA A 105 2.82 15.82 -4.95
C ALA A 105 3.09 15.36 -6.40
N GLU A 106 4.15 15.89 -7.03
CA GLU A 106 4.59 15.47 -8.36
C GLU A 106 4.92 13.97 -8.40
N ARG A 107 5.57 13.45 -7.35
CA ARG A 107 5.88 12.02 -7.27
C ARG A 107 4.63 11.16 -7.21
N LEU A 108 3.63 11.57 -6.44
CA LEU A 108 2.34 10.88 -6.38
C LEU A 108 1.61 10.91 -7.72
N GLU A 109 1.68 12.03 -8.46
CA GLU A 109 1.12 12.13 -9.81
C GLU A 109 1.82 11.20 -10.80
N GLN A 110 3.16 11.11 -10.73
CA GLN A 110 3.94 10.15 -11.54
C GLN A 110 3.52 8.70 -11.24
N LEU A 111 3.35 8.35 -9.97
CA LEU A 111 2.86 7.02 -9.57
C LEU A 111 1.43 6.79 -10.06
N ALA A 112 0.54 7.77 -9.93
CA ALA A 112 -0.81 7.65 -10.42
C ALA A 112 -0.86 7.43 -11.94
N ALA A 113 -0.07 8.18 -12.72
CA ALA A 113 0.04 8.00 -14.16
C ALA A 113 0.59 6.62 -14.53
N ARG A 114 1.63 6.18 -13.84
CA ARG A 114 2.27 4.86 -14.02
C ARG A 114 1.27 3.71 -13.87
N PHE A 115 0.48 3.70 -12.79
CA PHE A 115 -0.49 2.64 -12.55
C PHE A 115 -1.78 2.79 -13.39
N SER A 116 -2.18 4.02 -13.72
CA SER A 116 -3.30 4.26 -14.64
C SER A 116 -3.02 3.71 -16.05
N ALA A 117 -1.77 3.75 -16.50
CA ALA A 117 -1.35 3.18 -17.78
C ALA A 117 -1.52 1.65 -17.85
N LEU A 118 -1.65 0.98 -16.70
CA LEU A 118 -1.95 -0.46 -16.60
C LEU A 118 -3.45 -0.76 -16.63
N GLY A 119 -4.31 0.26 -16.80
CA GLY A 119 -5.77 0.13 -16.75
C GLY A 119 -6.33 0.07 -15.32
N ILE A 120 -5.54 0.41 -14.31
CA ILE A 120 -5.98 0.45 -12.91
C ILE A 120 -6.57 1.82 -12.60
N LEU A 121 -7.77 1.86 -12.02
CA LEU A 121 -8.37 3.11 -11.54
C LEU A 121 -7.56 3.61 -10.33
N VAL A 122 -6.86 4.74 -10.51
CA VAL A 122 -6.15 5.41 -9.40
C VAL A 122 -7.00 6.57 -8.86
N GLU A 123 -7.44 6.45 -7.62
CA GLU A 123 -8.21 7.49 -6.94
C GLU A 123 -7.28 8.59 -6.40
N LYS A 124 -7.68 9.85 -6.62
CA LYS A 124 -7.03 11.01 -6.00
C LYS A 124 -7.49 11.19 -4.55
N LEU A 125 -6.64 11.82 -3.73
CA LEU A 125 -6.96 12.22 -2.35
C LEU A 125 -8.01 13.33 -2.32
#